data_AF-A0A7C1YRW0-F1
#
_entry.id   AF-A0A7C1YRW0-F1
#
_cell.length_a   1.000
_cell.length_b   1.000
_cell.length_c   1.000
_cell.angle_alpha   90.00
_cell.angle_beta   90.00
_cell.angle_gamma   90.00
#
_symmetry.space_group_name_H-M   'P 1'
#
loop_
_entity.id
_entity.type
_entity.pdbx_description
1 polymer ?
#
loop_
_entity_poly.entity_id
_entity_poly.type
_entity_poly.pdbx_seq_one_letter_code
_entity_poly.pdbx_strand_id
1 'polypeptide(L)'
;MWFDTRDRNNHPAESDPGGSEAESRPHRRQVPQVGLRGCPENPAIRLPRLRERLSSGELATSRRERTLLLIAFAFVIAAALTLHLAYPPFDIRHLSFVVFSFTISVATAHVTLSRRLPGRDPLLLPTAALLSGWGLLMVGRSAPNFLPRQATWLLLSTLAMLGVVQMGRDLRWLRRFRYTWLLAGLTLLAATLLLGVNPSGYGPRLWLGLGGAYFQPSEPLKLLLVVYLASYLAERRDLLLTVGRRIGQFRLPPLAYAGPLL
;
A
#
# COMPACT_ATOMS: atom_id res chain seq x y z
N MET A 1 -40.50 24.61 82.28
CA MET A 1 -39.82 23.33 82.58
C MET A 1 -38.37 23.53 82.17
N TRP A 2 -37.58 24.13 83.06
CA TRP A 2 -36.62 23.52 84.00
C TRP A 2 -35.22 23.33 83.39
N PHE A 3 -34.21 23.57 84.24
CA PHE A 3 -32.84 24.01 84.00
C PHE A 3 -31.80 22.91 83.67
N ASP A 4 -30.69 23.38 83.09
CA ASP A 4 -29.26 23.05 83.29
C ASP A 4 -28.87 22.06 84.41
N THR A 5 -27.93 21.13 84.14
CA THR A 5 -26.79 20.83 85.03
C THR A 5 -25.70 19.96 84.37
N ARG A 6 -24.46 20.21 84.81
CA ARG A 6 -23.14 19.73 84.35
C ARG A 6 -22.73 18.31 84.77
N ASP A 7 -21.71 17.83 84.05
CA ASP A 7 -20.54 17.01 84.46
C ASP A 7 -20.71 15.74 85.31
N ARG A 8 -20.16 14.62 84.80
CA ARG A 8 -18.95 13.95 85.38
C ARG A 8 -18.63 12.61 84.70
N ASN A 9 -17.38 12.52 84.21
CA ASN A 9 -16.35 11.51 84.51
C ASN A 9 -16.61 9.98 84.44
N ASN A 10 -15.75 9.36 83.62
CA ASN A 10 -14.80 8.27 83.94
C ASN A 10 -15.17 6.80 83.61
N HIS A 11 -14.20 6.16 82.93
CA HIS A 11 -13.99 4.74 82.59
C HIS A 11 -14.19 3.76 83.77
N PRO A 12 -14.49 2.44 83.55
CA PRO A 12 -13.50 1.49 83.00
C PRO A 12 -14.00 0.25 82.22
N ALA A 13 -13.04 -0.33 81.49
CA ALA A 13 -12.73 -1.75 81.25
C ALA A 13 -13.82 -2.82 81.01
N GLU A 14 -13.52 -3.66 80.00
CA GLU A 14 -13.44 -5.13 80.08
C GLU A 14 -14.46 -5.98 79.30
N SER A 15 -13.89 -7.06 78.73
CA SER A 15 -14.48 -8.31 78.21
C SER A 15 -15.09 -8.34 76.80
N ASP A 16 -14.26 -8.81 75.85
CA ASP A 16 -14.64 -9.78 74.80
C ASP A 16 -15.18 -11.07 75.49
N PRO A 17 -16.05 -11.94 74.91
CA PRO A 17 -15.81 -12.54 73.59
C PRO A 17 -17.05 -12.91 72.74
N GLY A 18 -16.82 -13.16 71.44
CA GLY A 18 -17.46 -14.27 70.74
C GLY A 18 -18.74 -13.95 69.95
N GLY A 19 -18.57 -13.69 68.66
CA GLY A 19 -19.65 -13.66 67.67
C GLY A 19 -19.12 -14.14 66.33
N SER A 20 -19.27 -15.43 66.07
CA SER A 20 -18.98 -16.11 64.81
C SER A 20 -19.87 -15.58 63.69
N GLU A 21 -19.30 -14.89 62.70
CA GLU A 21 -19.89 -14.80 61.36
C GLU A 21 -18.86 -15.16 60.29
N ALA A 22 -19.12 -16.31 59.68
CA ALA A 22 -18.36 -16.89 58.59
C ALA A 22 -18.62 -16.11 57.29
N GLU A 23 -17.72 -15.19 56.94
CA GLU A 23 -17.74 -14.53 55.64
C GLU A 23 -16.98 -15.38 54.60
N SER A 24 -17.75 -16.11 53.81
CA SER A 24 -17.31 -16.96 52.71
C SER A 24 -16.83 -16.10 51.53
N ARG A 25 -15.52 -15.87 51.45
CA ARG A 25 -14.87 -15.27 50.28
C ARG A 25 -14.84 -16.25 49.10
N PRO A 26 -15.18 -15.85 47.87
CA PRO A 26 -15.01 -16.71 46.71
C PRO A 26 -13.52 -16.91 46.43
N HIS A 27 -13.11 -18.18 46.31
CA HIS A 27 -11.77 -18.60 45.91
C HIS A 27 -11.38 -17.94 44.58
N ARG A 28 -10.60 -16.86 44.68
CA ARG A 28 -9.87 -16.28 43.56
C ARG A 28 -8.87 -17.34 43.10
N ARG A 29 -9.19 -18.07 42.03
CA ARG A 29 -8.23 -18.95 41.34
C ARG A 29 -7.00 -18.10 41.02
N GLN A 30 -5.93 -18.33 41.77
CA GLN A 30 -4.63 -17.77 41.47
C GLN A 30 -4.23 -18.38 40.13
N VAL A 31 -4.26 -17.57 39.08
CA VAL A 31 -3.54 -17.88 37.85
C VAL A 31 -2.08 -18.04 38.27
N PRO A 32 -1.42 -19.17 37.97
CA PRO A 32 -0.01 -19.31 38.27
C PRO A 32 0.70 -18.18 37.52
N GLN A 33 1.25 -17.22 38.26
CA GLN A 33 2.22 -16.30 37.69
C GLN A 33 3.42 -17.15 37.32
N VAL A 34 3.45 -17.60 36.06
CA VAL A 34 4.69 -18.05 35.43
C VAL A 34 5.64 -16.88 35.60
N GLY A 35 6.55 -17.01 36.56
CA GLY A 35 7.54 -16.00 36.85
C GLY A 35 8.35 -15.76 35.59
N LEU A 36 8.03 -14.68 34.88
CA LEU A 36 8.99 -14.00 34.02
C LEU A 36 10.04 -13.41 34.95
N ARG A 37 10.92 -14.28 35.48
CA ARG A 37 12.16 -13.91 36.15
C ARG A 37 12.81 -12.86 35.27
N GLY A 38 13.03 -11.69 35.85
CA GLY A 38 13.68 -10.58 35.18
C GLY A 38 14.97 -11.05 34.51
N CYS A 39 14.98 -11.02 33.19
CA CYS A 39 16.17 -10.51 32.55
C CYS A 39 16.17 -9.00 32.85
N PRO A 40 17.19 -8.46 33.53
CA PRO A 40 17.45 -7.03 33.43
C PRO A 40 17.85 -6.78 31.97
N GLU A 41 16.86 -6.56 31.10
CA GLU A 41 17.10 -6.26 29.70
C GLU A 41 17.65 -4.84 29.64
N ASN A 42 18.97 -4.72 29.77
CA ASN A 42 19.68 -3.46 29.75
C ASN A 42 19.39 -2.75 28.41
N PRO A 43 18.74 -1.56 28.41
CA PRO A 43 18.41 -0.84 27.18
C PRO A 43 19.65 -0.52 26.33
N ALA A 44 20.84 -0.43 26.96
CA ALA A 44 22.11 -0.25 26.27
C ALA A 44 22.50 -1.42 25.34
N ILE A 45 22.04 -2.64 25.63
CA ILE A 45 22.32 -3.85 24.83
C ILE A 45 21.21 -4.10 23.80
N ARG A 46 20.01 -3.58 24.03
CA ARG A 46 18.83 -3.78 23.17
C ARG A 46 18.92 -3.01 21.85
N LEU A 47 19.35 -1.75 21.89
CA LEU A 47 19.42 -0.90 20.69
C LEU A 47 20.46 -1.37 19.66
N PRO A 48 21.68 -1.81 20.05
CA PRO A 48 22.65 -2.39 19.11
C PRO A 48 22.12 -3.67 18.44
N ARG A 49 21.55 -4.59 19.23
CA ARG A 49 21.02 -5.87 18.72
C ARG A 49 19.83 -5.69 17.79
N LEU A 50 18.94 -4.72 18.08
CA LEU A 50 17.81 -4.40 17.20
C LEU A 50 18.32 -3.83 15.87
N ARG A 51 19.29 -2.90 15.91
CA ARG A 51 19.90 -2.32 14.71
C ARG A 51 20.58 -3.37 13.84
N GLU A 52 21.28 -4.33 14.45
CA GLU A 52 21.96 -5.43 13.77
C GLU A 52 20.97 -6.42 13.12
N ARG A 53 19.84 -6.70 13.79
CA ARG A 53 18.74 -7.50 13.22
C ARG A 53 18.03 -6.80 12.05
N LEU A 54 17.82 -5.49 12.16
CA LEU A 54 17.22 -4.71 11.08
C LEU A 54 18.17 -4.63 9.88
N SER A 55 19.45 -4.34 10.08
CA SER A 55 20.44 -4.26 8.99
C SER A 55 20.64 -5.60 8.28
N SER A 56 20.71 -6.71 9.03
CA SER A 56 20.81 -8.06 8.44
C SER A 56 19.56 -8.43 7.63
N GLY A 57 18.37 -8.07 8.11
CA GLY A 57 17.11 -8.24 7.37
C GLY A 57 17.03 -7.40 6.09
N GLU A 58 17.44 -6.13 6.14
CA GLU A 58 17.49 -5.23 4.98
C GLU A 58 18.48 -5.73 3.92
N LEU A 59 19.66 -6.21 4.34
CA LEU A 59 20.67 -6.79 3.46
C LEU A 59 20.16 -8.07 2.76
N ALA A 60 19.50 -8.96 3.50
CA ALA A 60 18.91 -10.17 2.93
C ALA A 60 17.81 -9.85 1.91
N THR A 61 16.98 -8.86 2.22
CA THR A 61 15.90 -8.37 1.34
C THR A 61 16.47 -7.79 0.05
N SER A 62 17.48 -6.92 0.13
CA SER A 62 18.14 -6.35 -1.04
C SER A 62 18.86 -7.40 -1.89
N ARG A 63 19.47 -8.42 -1.27
CA ARG A 63 20.09 -9.54 -2.02
C ARG A 63 19.05 -10.33 -2.79
N ARG A 64 17.93 -10.71 -2.16
CA ARG A 64 16.84 -11.46 -2.81
C ARG A 64 16.29 -10.70 -4.01
N GLU A 65 16.00 -9.42 -3.86
CA GLU A 65 15.53 -8.58 -4.95
C GLU A 65 16.53 -8.58 -6.12
N ARG A 66 17.83 -8.36 -5.85
CA ARG A 66 18.87 -8.37 -6.89
C ARG A 66 18.95 -9.70 -7.61
N THR A 67 18.91 -10.82 -6.88
CA THR A 67 18.91 -12.16 -7.50
C THR A 67 17.71 -12.34 -8.41
N LEU A 68 16.51 -11.95 -7.98
CA LEU A 68 15.30 -12.05 -8.80
C LEU A 68 15.35 -11.14 -10.03
N LEU A 69 15.91 -9.93 -9.91
CA LEU A 69 16.13 -9.03 -11.05
C LEU A 69 17.11 -9.62 -12.05
N LEU A 70 18.19 -10.25 -11.59
CA LEU A 70 19.15 -10.90 -12.48
C LEU A 70 18.52 -12.07 -13.24
N ILE A 71 17.66 -12.86 -12.57
CA ILE A 71 16.91 -13.94 -13.22
C ILE A 71 15.96 -13.38 -14.29
N ALA A 72 15.17 -12.35 -13.93
CA ALA A 72 14.27 -11.70 -14.88
C ALA A 72 15.02 -11.09 -16.07
N PHE A 73 16.18 -10.47 -15.81
CA PHE A 73 17.05 -9.92 -16.83
C PHE A 73 17.58 -11.00 -17.76
N ALA A 74 18.17 -12.06 -17.22
CA ALA A 74 18.70 -13.19 -18.00
C ALA A 74 17.60 -13.80 -18.89
N PHE A 75 16.40 -13.98 -18.34
CA PHE A 75 15.24 -14.48 -19.10
C PHE A 75 14.86 -13.58 -20.27
N VAL A 76 14.71 -12.26 -20.04
CA VAL A 76 14.31 -11.31 -21.09
C VAL A 76 15.37 -11.22 -22.18
N ILE A 77 16.66 -11.20 -21.82
CA ILE A 77 17.77 -11.15 -22.78
C ILE A 77 17.85 -12.44 -23.59
N ALA A 78 17.78 -13.61 -22.94
CA ALA A 78 17.81 -14.89 -23.64
C ALA A 78 16.62 -15.04 -24.61
N ALA A 79 15.43 -14.63 -24.19
CA ALA A 79 14.25 -14.66 -25.03
C ALA A 79 14.31 -13.63 -26.18
N ALA A 80 14.84 -12.43 -25.94
CA ALA A 80 15.05 -11.43 -26.99
C ALA A 80 16.05 -11.91 -28.05
N LEU A 81 17.16 -12.53 -27.62
CA LEU A 81 18.14 -13.13 -28.50
C LEU A 81 17.55 -14.29 -29.31
N THR A 82 16.79 -15.17 -28.64
CA THR A 82 16.09 -16.27 -29.30
C THR A 82 15.11 -15.74 -30.35
N LEU A 83 14.36 -14.69 -30.03
CA LEU A 83 13.43 -14.07 -30.97
C LEU A 83 14.17 -13.46 -32.18
N HIS A 84 15.30 -12.79 -31.96
CA HIS A 84 16.12 -12.25 -33.04
C HIS A 84 16.66 -13.33 -33.98
N LEU A 85 17.08 -14.48 -33.44
CA LEU A 85 17.61 -15.59 -34.24
C LEU A 85 16.51 -16.38 -34.96
N ALA A 86 15.33 -16.51 -34.35
CA ALA A 86 14.26 -17.36 -34.86
C ALA A 86 13.19 -16.63 -35.67
N TYR A 87 13.09 -15.29 -35.58
CA TYR A 87 12.02 -14.51 -36.21
C TYR A 87 12.58 -13.34 -37.03
N PRO A 88 12.70 -13.49 -38.36
CA PRO A 88 13.35 -12.50 -39.25
C PRO A 88 12.80 -11.07 -39.16
N PRO A 89 11.49 -10.81 -38.95
CA PRO A 89 10.98 -9.44 -38.77
C PRO A 89 11.52 -8.71 -37.52
N PHE A 90 12.12 -9.44 -36.56
CA PHE A 90 12.74 -8.85 -35.38
C PHE A 90 14.24 -8.58 -35.62
N ASP A 91 14.52 -7.45 -36.29
CA ASP A 91 15.88 -6.98 -36.55
C ASP A 91 16.72 -6.67 -35.29
N ILE A 92 18.03 -6.51 -35.49
CA ILE A 92 18.99 -6.04 -34.47
C ILE A 92 18.59 -4.71 -33.81
N ARG A 93 17.88 -3.83 -34.54
CA ARG A 93 17.34 -2.58 -33.99
C ARG A 93 16.25 -2.83 -32.97
N HIS A 94 15.37 -3.79 -33.21
CA HIS A 94 14.33 -4.18 -32.25
C HIS A 94 14.96 -4.80 -31.00
N LEU A 95 15.98 -5.64 -31.20
CA LEU A 95 16.77 -6.19 -30.09
C LEU A 95 17.38 -5.08 -29.24
N SER A 96 18.05 -4.10 -29.86
CA SER A 96 18.66 -3.00 -29.10
C SER A 96 17.62 -2.18 -28.33
N PHE A 97 16.45 -1.89 -28.92
CA PHE A 97 15.36 -1.21 -28.19
C PHE A 97 14.91 -1.98 -26.95
N VAL A 98 14.73 -3.30 -27.05
CA VAL A 98 14.34 -4.13 -25.88
C VAL A 98 15.43 -4.08 -24.82
N VAL A 99 16.68 -4.37 -25.19
CA VAL A 99 17.79 -4.45 -24.24
C VAL A 99 18.02 -3.09 -23.55
N PHE A 100 18.13 -2.00 -24.30
CA PHE A 100 18.40 -0.68 -23.73
C PHE A 100 17.25 -0.19 -22.85
N SER A 101 16.01 -0.20 -23.36
CA SER A 101 14.87 0.32 -22.59
C SER A 101 14.62 -0.50 -21.32
N PHE A 102 14.73 -1.82 -21.40
CA PHE A 102 14.54 -2.70 -20.25
C PHE A 102 15.64 -2.50 -19.21
N THR A 103 16.92 -2.50 -19.63
CA THR A 103 18.06 -2.31 -18.73
C THR A 103 17.99 -0.97 -18.01
N ILE A 104 17.75 0.12 -18.75
CA ILE A 104 17.65 1.46 -18.17
C ILE A 104 16.49 1.53 -17.18
N SER A 105 15.32 1.00 -17.55
CA SER A 105 14.14 1.03 -16.68
C SER A 105 14.37 0.26 -15.38
N VAL A 106 14.88 -0.96 -15.46
CA VAL A 106 15.15 -1.80 -14.28
C VAL A 106 16.26 -1.23 -13.41
N ALA A 107 17.36 -0.75 -14.02
CA ALA A 107 18.48 -0.20 -13.28
C ALA A 107 18.09 1.09 -12.53
N THR A 108 17.43 2.03 -13.21
CA THR A 108 16.99 3.29 -12.59
C THR A 108 15.94 3.06 -11.51
N ALA A 109 15.01 2.14 -11.74
CA ALA A 109 14.04 1.70 -10.74
C ALA A 109 14.74 1.11 -9.51
N HIS A 110 15.61 0.11 -9.67
CA HIS A 110 16.30 -0.54 -8.56
C HIS A 110 17.14 0.45 -7.75
N VAL A 111 17.91 1.31 -8.41
CA VAL A 111 18.75 2.31 -7.75
C VAL A 111 17.91 3.33 -6.98
N THR A 112 16.84 3.84 -7.56
CA THR A 112 16.01 4.84 -6.88
C THR A 112 15.26 4.25 -5.70
N LEU A 113 14.69 3.06 -5.89
CA LEU A 113 13.87 2.40 -4.89
C LEU A 113 14.74 1.85 -3.74
N SER A 114 15.97 1.41 -3.99
CA SER A 114 16.94 1.07 -2.94
C SER A 114 17.41 2.29 -2.13
N ARG A 115 17.52 3.46 -2.75
CA ARG A 115 17.90 4.71 -2.05
C ARG A 115 16.77 5.31 -1.24
N ARG A 116 15.54 5.32 -1.77
CA ARG A 116 14.39 6.02 -1.16
C ARG A 116 13.56 5.12 -0.26
N LEU A 117 13.49 3.82 -0.56
CA LEU A 117 12.57 2.88 0.07
C LEU A 117 13.29 1.59 0.55
N PRO A 118 14.16 1.66 1.58
CA PRO A 118 14.95 0.50 2.03
C PRO A 118 14.14 -0.68 2.60
N GLY A 119 12.97 -0.42 3.21
CA GLY A 119 12.06 -1.44 3.72
C GLY A 119 10.93 -1.85 2.76
N ARG A 120 11.15 -1.77 1.44
CA ARG A 120 10.15 -2.17 0.44
C ARG A 120 10.07 -3.69 0.27
N ASP A 121 8.95 -4.15 -0.28
CA ASP A 121 8.79 -5.55 -0.66
C ASP A 121 9.78 -5.91 -1.81
N PRO A 122 10.65 -6.92 -1.62
CA PRO A 122 11.64 -7.32 -2.62
C PRO A 122 11.02 -8.02 -3.85
N LEU A 123 9.74 -8.40 -3.84
CA LEU A 123 9.10 -9.15 -4.92
C LEU A 123 8.43 -8.25 -5.97
N LEU A 124 8.00 -7.05 -5.58
CA LEU A 124 7.21 -6.18 -6.47
C LEU A 124 7.99 -5.70 -7.69
N LEU A 125 9.23 -5.23 -7.51
CA LEU A 125 10.03 -4.73 -8.63
C LEU A 125 10.44 -5.86 -9.61
N PRO A 126 10.96 -7.03 -9.15
CA PRO A 126 11.31 -8.12 -10.06
C PRO A 126 10.12 -8.69 -10.83
N THR A 127 8.95 -8.82 -10.20
CA THR A 127 7.74 -9.32 -10.88
C THR A 127 7.24 -8.33 -11.93
N ALA A 128 7.18 -7.03 -11.59
CA ALA A 128 6.83 -5.99 -12.54
C ALA A 128 7.83 -5.91 -13.71
N ALA A 129 9.13 -6.04 -13.43
CA ALA A 129 10.17 -6.07 -14.45
C ALA A 129 9.99 -7.28 -15.38
N LEU A 130 9.83 -8.49 -14.83
CA LEU A 130 9.61 -9.71 -15.62
C LEU A 130 8.42 -9.55 -16.57
N LEU A 131 7.28 -9.09 -16.04
CA LEU A 131 6.05 -8.90 -16.83
C LEU A 131 6.22 -7.83 -17.90
N SER A 132 6.90 -6.73 -17.59
CA SER A 132 7.16 -5.65 -18.54
C SER A 132 8.10 -6.10 -19.67
N GLY A 133 9.14 -6.87 -19.33
CA GLY A 133 10.06 -7.45 -20.31
C GLY A 133 9.38 -8.50 -21.19
N TRP A 134 8.56 -9.38 -20.61
CA TRP A 134 7.74 -10.31 -21.36
C TRP A 134 6.76 -9.60 -22.30
N GLY A 135 6.12 -8.52 -21.83
CA GLY A 135 5.25 -7.68 -22.66
C GLY A 135 5.97 -7.06 -23.85
N LEU A 136 7.20 -6.55 -23.67
CA LEU A 136 8.04 -6.07 -24.77
C LEU A 136 8.32 -7.17 -25.80
N LEU A 137 8.62 -8.40 -25.35
CA LEU A 137 8.86 -9.53 -26.24
C LEU A 137 7.59 -9.92 -27.01
N MET A 138 6.42 -9.89 -26.37
CA MET A 138 5.14 -10.16 -27.03
C MET A 138 4.84 -9.13 -28.11
N VAL A 139 5.06 -7.83 -27.84
CA VAL A 139 4.93 -6.78 -28.85
C VAL A 139 5.94 -6.97 -29.97
N GLY A 140 7.20 -7.27 -29.62
CA GLY A 140 8.26 -7.52 -30.60
C GLY A 140 7.95 -8.70 -31.52
N ARG A 141 7.28 -9.74 -31.01
CA ARG A 141 6.83 -10.89 -31.80
C ARG A 141 5.60 -10.58 -32.66
N SER A 142 4.57 -9.96 -32.07
CA SER A 142 3.27 -9.79 -32.71
C SER A 142 3.24 -8.61 -33.69
N ALA A 143 3.88 -7.50 -33.34
CA ALA A 143 3.85 -6.27 -34.12
C ALA A 143 5.14 -5.46 -33.93
N PRO A 144 6.27 -5.91 -34.53
CA PRO A 144 7.59 -5.33 -34.34
C PRO A 144 7.65 -3.81 -34.55
N ASN A 145 6.87 -3.29 -35.52
CA ASN A 145 6.81 -1.87 -35.86
C ASN A 145 6.35 -0.97 -34.69
N PHE A 146 5.60 -1.51 -33.72
CA PHE A 146 5.16 -0.77 -32.53
C PHE A 146 6.12 -0.89 -31.35
N LEU A 147 7.15 -1.73 -31.44
CA LEU A 147 8.09 -1.97 -30.36
C LEU A 147 8.87 -0.73 -29.91
N PRO A 148 9.37 0.16 -30.80
CA PRO A 148 10.03 1.38 -30.36
C PRO A 148 9.10 2.27 -29.51
N ARG A 149 7.83 2.38 -29.92
CA ARG A 149 6.82 3.10 -29.16
C ARG A 149 6.58 2.43 -27.81
N GLN A 150 6.46 1.11 -27.75
CA GLN A 150 6.29 0.38 -26.50
C GLN A 150 7.49 0.57 -25.55
N ALA A 151 8.72 0.55 -26.09
CA ALA A 151 9.93 0.82 -25.34
C ALA A 151 9.94 2.25 -24.76
N THR A 152 9.50 3.26 -25.53
CA THR A 152 9.35 4.62 -25.00
C THR A 152 8.30 4.71 -23.89
N TRP A 153 7.18 4.00 -24.01
CA TRP A 153 6.16 3.96 -22.94
C TRP A 153 6.66 3.29 -21.67
N LEU A 154 7.52 2.27 -21.77
CA LEU A 154 8.16 1.66 -20.60
C LEU A 154 9.09 2.66 -19.88
N LEU A 155 9.85 3.44 -20.64
CA LEU A 155 10.70 4.50 -20.06
C LEU A 155 9.85 5.60 -19.41
N LEU A 156 8.79 6.06 -20.07
CA LEU A 156 7.87 7.06 -19.55
C LEU A 156 7.15 6.59 -18.28
N SER A 157 6.67 5.33 -18.25
CA SER A 157 6.03 4.76 -17.06
C SER A 157 7.01 4.62 -15.90
N THR A 158 8.26 4.24 -16.19
CA THR A 158 9.34 4.22 -15.20
C THR A 158 9.59 5.63 -14.65
N LEU A 159 9.72 6.65 -15.51
CA LEU A 159 9.88 8.04 -15.07
C LEU A 159 8.71 8.52 -14.20
N ALA A 160 7.47 8.18 -14.58
CA ALA A 160 6.28 8.49 -13.78
C ALA A 160 6.36 7.81 -12.39
N MET A 161 6.71 6.53 -12.33
CA MET A 161 6.93 5.81 -11.07
C MET A 161 8.02 6.48 -10.22
N LEU A 162 9.14 6.86 -10.83
CA LEU A 162 10.21 7.57 -10.14
C LEU A 162 9.71 8.91 -9.58
N GLY A 163 8.93 9.66 -10.35
CA GLY A 163 8.29 10.90 -9.89
C GLY A 163 7.43 10.69 -8.63
N VAL A 164 6.60 9.64 -8.62
CA VAL A 164 5.77 9.28 -7.46
C VAL A 164 6.63 8.94 -6.24
N VAL A 165 7.70 8.15 -6.41
CA VAL A 165 8.61 7.79 -5.31
C VAL A 165 9.28 9.03 -4.71
N GLN A 166 9.56 10.05 -5.53
CA GLN A 166 10.20 11.29 -5.09
C GLN A 166 9.25 12.21 -4.29
N MET A 167 7.93 12.12 -4.51
CA MET A 167 6.92 12.87 -3.75
C MET A 167 6.84 12.47 -2.27
N GLY A 168 7.49 11.38 -1.87
CA GLY A 168 7.58 10.93 -0.48
C GLY A 168 6.45 9.99 -0.06
N ARG A 169 6.52 9.54 1.20
CA ARG A 169 5.63 8.49 1.76
C ARG A 169 4.36 9.03 2.40
N ASP A 170 4.24 10.35 2.56
CA ASP A 170 3.08 10.92 3.21
C ASP A 170 1.90 10.92 2.24
N LEU A 171 0.95 10.00 2.40
CA LEU A 171 -0.28 9.94 1.60
C LEU A 171 -1.42 10.77 2.21
N ARG A 172 -1.19 11.52 3.31
CA ARG A 172 -2.26 12.31 3.95
C ARG A 172 -2.80 13.41 3.04
N TRP A 173 -2.00 13.91 2.10
CA TRP A 173 -2.45 14.91 1.13
C TRP A 173 -3.50 14.34 0.17
N LEU A 174 -3.44 13.04 -0.21
CA LEU A 174 -4.48 12.40 -1.01
C LEU A 174 -5.84 12.54 -0.34
N ARG A 175 -5.89 12.31 0.98
CA ARG A 175 -7.11 12.42 1.79
C ARG A 175 -7.60 13.86 1.89
N ARG A 176 -6.68 14.82 2.08
CA ARG A 176 -7.02 16.26 2.21
C ARG A 176 -7.71 16.80 0.95
N PHE A 177 -7.31 16.32 -0.23
CA PHE A 177 -7.79 16.81 -1.52
C PHE A 177 -8.84 15.88 -2.17
N ARG A 178 -9.62 15.13 -1.38
CA ARG A 178 -10.62 14.17 -1.90
C ARG A 178 -11.55 14.74 -2.98
N TYR A 179 -12.10 15.94 -2.77
CA TYR A 179 -13.03 16.56 -3.71
C TYR A 179 -12.31 17.11 -4.93
N THR A 180 -11.03 17.49 -4.80
CA THR A 180 -10.19 17.87 -5.93
C THR A 180 -9.98 16.67 -6.86
N TRP A 181 -9.75 15.47 -6.31
CA TRP A 181 -9.63 14.25 -7.11
C TRP A 181 -10.93 13.84 -7.79
N LEU A 182 -12.06 13.94 -7.09
CA LEU A 182 -13.38 13.70 -7.68
C LEU A 182 -13.66 14.69 -8.81
N LEU A 183 -13.44 15.99 -8.57
CA LEU A 183 -13.66 17.02 -9.56
C LEU A 183 -12.72 16.82 -10.76
N ALA A 184 -11.44 16.50 -10.53
CA ALA A 184 -10.50 16.16 -11.59
C ALA A 184 -10.95 14.95 -12.42
N GLY A 185 -11.54 13.93 -11.78
CA GLY A 185 -12.10 12.78 -12.49
C GLY A 185 -13.32 13.16 -13.33
N LEU A 186 -14.25 13.94 -12.76
CA LEU A 186 -15.45 14.41 -13.46
C LEU A 186 -15.10 15.35 -14.61
N THR A 187 -14.14 16.25 -14.45
CA THR A 187 -13.69 17.15 -15.52
C THR A 187 -12.98 16.37 -16.62
N LEU A 188 -12.19 15.36 -16.28
CA LEU A 188 -11.55 14.50 -17.27
C LEU A 188 -12.57 13.67 -18.06
N LEU A 189 -13.61 13.17 -17.39
CA LEU A 189 -14.72 12.48 -18.04
C LEU A 189 -15.48 13.44 -18.98
N ALA A 190 -15.82 14.64 -18.52
CA ALA A 190 -16.47 15.66 -19.33
C ALA A 190 -15.60 16.06 -20.53
N ALA A 191 -14.30 16.24 -20.34
CA ALA A 191 -13.35 16.53 -21.41
C ALA A 191 -13.33 15.41 -22.47
N THR A 192 -13.39 14.15 -22.04
CA THR A 192 -13.46 12.99 -22.96
C THR A 192 -14.76 12.98 -23.76
N LEU A 193 -15.89 13.31 -23.14
CA LEU A 193 -17.19 13.36 -23.82
C LEU A 193 -17.25 14.48 -24.86
N LEU A 194 -16.66 15.64 -24.57
CA LEU A 194 -16.71 16.82 -25.43
C LEU A 194 -15.64 16.79 -26.53
N LEU A 195 -14.41 16.40 -26.18
CA LEU A 195 -13.23 16.49 -27.05
C LEU A 195 -12.70 15.12 -27.50
N GLY A 196 -13.41 14.04 -27.15
CA GLY A 196 -13.02 12.69 -27.47
C GLY A 196 -12.87 12.48 -28.97
N VAL A 197 -11.82 11.76 -29.34
CA VAL A 197 -11.53 11.30 -30.69
C VAL A 197 -11.43 9.77 -30.68
N ASN A 198 -11.49 9.18 -31.87
CA ASN A 198 -11.26 7.76 -32.05
C ASN A 198 -10.03 7.56 -32.96
N PRO A 199 -8.92 6.98 -32.46
CA PRO A 199 -7.68 6.85 -33.23
C PRO A 199 -7.81 5.89 -34.42
N SER A 200 -8.77 4.94 -34.38
CA SER A 200 -9.08 4.06 -35.51
C SER A 200 -10.01 4.69 -36.56
N GLY A 201 -10.56 5.89 -36.30
CA GLY A 201 -11.47 6.59 -37.21
C GLY A 201 -12.93 6.11 -37.16
N TYR A 202 -13.20 4.94 -36.58
CA TYR A 202 -14.53 4.37 -36.42
C TYR A 202 -14.76 3.88 -34.98
N GLY A 203 -15.96 4.14 -34.46
CA GLY A 203 -16.39 3.73 -33.11
C GLY A 203 -16.40 4.85 -32.06
N PRO A 204 -16.53 4.48 -30.77
CA PRO A 204 -16.70 5.45 -29.69
C PRO A 204 -15.50 6.40 -29.52
N ARG A 205 -15.79 7.67 -29.26
CA ARG A 205 -14.82 8.76 -29.07
C ARG A 205 -14.26 8.76 -27.65
N LEU A 206 -13.44 7.77 -27.33
CA LEU A 206 -12.96 7.51 -25.96
C LEU A 206 -11.53 7.99 -25.70
N TRP A 207 -10.84 8.55 -26.69
CA TRP A 207 -9.45 8.93 -26.59
C TRP A 207 -9.30 10.44 -26.64
N LEU A 208 -8.34 11.00 -25.93
CA LEU A 208 -7.92 12.38 -26.13
C LEU A 208 -6.64 12.38 -26.97
N GLY A 209 -6.70 13.05 -28.11
CA GLY A 209 -5.55 13.22 -28.99
C GLY A 209 -4.81 14.52 -28.67
N LEU A 210 -3.50 14.44 -28.47
CA LEU A 210 -2.63 15.61 -28.31
C LEU A 210 -1.35 15.41 -29.14
N GLY A 211 -1.18 16.21 -30.20
CA GLY A 211 0.07 16.26 -30.98
C GLY A 211 0.51 14.92 -31.58
N GLY A 212 -0.41 14.04 -31.97
CA GLY A 212 -0.10 12.72 -32.54
C GLY A 212 0.05 11.60 -31.50
N ALA A 213 -0.05 11.90 -30.21
CA ALA A 213 -0.23 10.92 -29.15
C ALA A 213 -1.71 10.80 -28.78
N TYR A 214 -2.15 9.58 -28.51
CA TYR A 214 -3.49 9.30 -28.02
C TYR A 214 -3.39 8.79 -26.60
N PHE A 215 -4.11 9.45 -25.70
CA PHE A 215 -4.18 9.08 -24.29
C PHE A 215 -5.60 8.66 -23.96
N GLN A 216 -5.73 7.52 -23.28
CA GLN A 216 -7.03 7.01 -22.86
C GLN A 216 -7.37 7.60 -21.48
N PRO A 217 -8.31 8.55 -21.38
CA PRO A 217 -8.58 9.26 -20.13
C PRO A 217 -9.21 8.36 -19.06
N SER A 218 -9.80 7.23 -19.46
CA SER A 218 -10.32 6.26 -18.52
C SER A 218 -9.25 5.61 -17.64
N GLU A 219 -7.98 5.58 -18.06
CA GLU A 219 -6.90 5.01 -17.24
C GLU A 219 -6.60 5.85 -15.98
N PRO A 220 -6.26 7.15 -16.07
CA PRO A 220 -6.09 7.96 -14.86
C PRO A 220 -7.41 8.16 -14.11
N LEU A 221 -8.57 8.13 -14.78
CA LEU A 221 -9.87 8.22 -14.13
C LEU A 221 -10.06 7.09 -13.10
N LYS A 222 -9.64 5.86 -13.41
CA LYS A 222 -9.66 4.74 -12.45
C LYS A 222 -8.83 5.06 -11.22
N LEU A 223 -7.63 5.60 -11.39
CA LEU A 223 -6.76 5.96 -10.27
C LEU A 223 -7.37 7.08 -9.42
N LEU A 224 -7.91 8.13 -10.04
CA LEU A 224 -8.60 9.22 -9.37
C LEU A 224 -9.80 8.73 -8.55
N LEU A 225 -10.59 7.82 -9.12
CA LEU A 225 -11.73 7.21 -8.44
C LEU A 225 -11.28 6.36 -7.24
N VAL A 226 -10.24 5.55 -7.40
CA VAL A 226 -9.65 4.76 -6.30
C VAL A 226 -9.18 5.68 -5.17
N VAL A 227 -8.48 6.77 -5.49
CA VAL A 227 -8.00 7.74 -4.49
C VAL A 227 -9.16 8.43 -3.78
N TYR A 228 -10.17 8.88 -4.53
CA TYR A 228 -11.37 9.49 -3.96
C TYR A 228 -12.09 8.51 -3.03
N LEU A 229 -12.34 7.29 -3.49
CA LEU A 229 -13.11 6.30 -2.75
C LEU A 229 -12.36 5.84 -1.49
N ALA A 230 -11.05 5.60 -1.59
CA ALA A 230 -10.22 5.29 -0.43
C ALA A 230 -10.24 6.43 0.59
N SER A 231 -10.15 7.68 0.14
CA SER A 231 -10.18 8.86 1.02
C SER A 231 -11.54 9.05 1.69
N TYR A 232 -12.63 8.85 0.95
CA TYR A 232 -14.00 8.95 1.43
C TYR A 232 -14.30 7.89 2.50
N LEU A 233 -13.94 6.63 2.23
CA LEU A 233 -14.14 5.51 3.16
C LEU A 233 -13.29 5.65 4.42
N ALA A 234 -12.04 6.10 4.30
CA ALA A 234 -11.15 6.27 5.44
C ALA A 234 -11.69 7.29 6.47
N GLU A 235 -12.41 8.32 6.02
CA GLU A 235 -12.99 9.34 6.90
C GLU A 235 -14.31 8.90 7.52
N ARG A 236 -15.12 8.12 6.79
CA ARG A 236 -16.37 7.57 7.30
C ARG A 236 -16.20 6.24 8.02
N ARG A 237 -14.98 5.77 8.26
CA ARG A 237 -14.71 4.47 8.89
C ARG A 237 -15.47 4.31 10.21
N ASP A 238 -15.48 5.36 11.03
CA ASP A 238 -16.05 5.28 12.38
C ASP A 238 -17.58 5.24 12.28
N LEU A 239 -18.19 5.99 11.35
CA LEU A 239 -19.63 5.95 11.07
C LEU A 239 -20.09 4.59 10.50
N LEU A 240 -19.26 3.96 9.66
CA LEU A 240 -19.52 2.62 9.12
C LEU A 240 -19.46 1.53 10.20
N LEU A 241 -18.59 1.71 11.21
CA LEU A 241 -18.43 0.76 12.31
C LEU A 241 -19.48 0.94 13.42
N THR A 242 -19.94 2.18 13.66
CA THR A 242 -20.91 2.49 14.72
C THR A 242 -22.36 2.25 14.31
N VAL A 243 -22.71 2.40 13.03
CA VAL A 243 -24.10 2.29 12.53
C VAL A 243 -24.31 1.00 11.72
N GLY A 244 -23.74 -0.12 12.14
CA GLY A 244 -23.99 -1.41 11.49
C GLY A 244 -25.34 -1.99 11.91
N ARG A 245 -26.35 -2.00 11.04
CA ARG A 245 -27.56 -2.82 11.25
C ARG A 245 -27.11 -4.29 11.15
N ARG A 246 -27.28 -5.06 12.23
CA ARG A 246 -27.02 -6.51 12.21
C ARG A 246 -28.15 -7.19 11.45
N ILE A 247 -27.83 -7.80 10.31
CA ILE A 247 -28.70 -8.78 9.65
C ILE A 247 -27.93 -10.10 9.67
N GLY A 248 -28.24 -10.96 10.64
CA GLY A 248 -27.53 -12.23 10.86
C GLY A 248 -26.06 -12.04 11.30
N GLN A 249 -25.14 -12.82 10.74
CA GLN A 249 -23.69 -12.74 11.01
C GLN A 249 -22.99 -11.58 10.27
N PHE A 250 -23.65 -10.93 9.31
CA PHE A 250 -23.08 -9.86 8.51
C PHE A 250 -23.55 -8.48 9.02
N ARG A 251 -22.59 -7.57 9.24
CA ARG A 251 -22.88 -6.16 9.56
C ARG A 251 -22.90 -5.38 8.25
N LEU A 252 -24.08 -4.92 7.84
CA LEU A 252 -24.22 -4.08 6.66
C LEU A 252 -24.08 -2.60 7.05
N PRO A 253 -23.24 -1.81 6.35
CA PRO A 253 -23.16 -0.37 6.57
C PRO A 253 -24.47 0.32 6.16
N PRO A 254 -24.81 1.49 6.75
CA PRO A 254 -26.07 2.17 6.43
C PRO A 254 -26.09 2.66 4.99
N LEU A 255 -27.19 2.37 4.28
CA LEU A 255 -27.47 2.80 2.90
C LEU A 255 -27.32 4.32 2.68
N ALA A 256 -27.59 5.14 3.70
CA ALA A 256 -27.43 6.60 3.62
C ALA A 256 -25.98 7.07 3.41
N TYR A 257 -24.98 6.24 3.76
CA TYR A 257 -23.56 6.55 3.56
C TYR A 257 -22.95 5.87 2.33
N ALA A 258 -23.71 4.97 1.70
CA ALA A 258 -23.37 4.30 0.44
C ALA A 258 -23.72 5.14 -0.80
N GLY A 259 -24.30 6.34 -0.63
CA GLY A 259 -24.69 7.22 -1.74
C GLY A 259 -23.59 7.46 -2.79
N PRO A 260 -22.34 7.80 -2.43
CA PRO A 260 -21.27 8.01 -3.40
C PRO A 260 -20.50 6.72 -3.78
N LEU A 261 -21.00 5.54 -3.41
CA LEU A 261 -20.48 4.23 -3.83
C LEU A 261 -21.26 3.63 -5.02
N LEU A 262 -22.44 4.18 -5.35
CA LEU A 262 -23.32 3.80 -6.47
C LEU A 262 -23.29 4.90 -7.54
#